data_AF-A0A975G8L0-F1
#
_entry.id   AF-A0A975G8L0-F1
#
_cell.length_a   1.000
_cell.length_b   1.000
_cell.length_c   1.000
_cell.angle_alpha   90.00
_cell.angle_beta   90.00
_cell.angle_gamma   90.00
#
_symmetry.space_group_name_H-M   'P 1'
#
loop_
_entity.id
_entity.type
_entity.pdbx_description
1 polymer ?
#
loop_
_entity_poly.entity_id
_entity_poly.type
_entity_poly.pdbx_seq_one_letter_code
_entity_poly.pdbx_strand_id
1 'polypeptide(L)'
;MNDYGVVLMVVVLIAAIIHWCWRLSRARTLLEEWADSSGFRLLESEKRDFFKGPFFWGSSKLQVVYRITVCDRSGRERQGWVRCGDWFFGLMGSQVEVKWDDE
;
A
#
# COMPACT_ATOMS: atom_id res chain seq x y z
N MET A 1 -32.38 -17.03 -14.91
CA MET A 1 -31.02 -16.49 -14.69
C MET A 1 -30.11 -17.34 -15.57
N ASN A 2 -29.63 -16.81 -16.70
CA ASN A 2 -28.97 -17.63 -17.72
C ASN A 2 -27.62 -18.15 -17.19
N ASP A 3 -27.31 -19.43 -17.42
CA ASP A 3 -26.06 -20.06 -16.95
C ASP A 3 -24.81 -19.27 -17.38
N TYR A 4 -24.85 -18.66 -18.56
CA TYR A 4 -23.82 -17.74 -19.08
C TYR A 4 -23.62 -16.49 -18.23
N GLY A 5 -24.70 -15.95 -17.64
CA GLY A 5 -24.64 -14.79 -16.76
C GLY A 5 -23.98 -15.11 -15.42
N VAL A 6 -24.23 -16.31 -14.88
CA VAL A 6 -23.58 -16.77 -13.64
C VAL A 6 -22.09 -17.02 -13.89
N VAL A 7 -21.74 -17.67 -14.99
CA VAL A 7 -20.32 -17.91 -15.35
C VAL A 7 -19.58 -16.59 -15.55
N LEU A 8 -20.15 -15.64 -16.29
CA LEU A 8 -19.54 -14.32 -16.50
C LEU A 8 -19.33 -13.58 -15.17
N MET A 9 -20.32 -13.59 -14.28
CA MET A 9 -20.22 -12.95 -12.97
C MET A 9 -19.08 -13.56 -12.14
N VAL A 10 -18.96 -14.88 -12.12
CA VAL A 10 -17.88 -15.58 -11.39
C VAL A 10 -16.51 -15.22 -11.98
N VAL A 11 -16.36 -15.19 -13.31
CA VAL A 11 -15.10 -14.79 -13.96
C VAL A 11 -14.72 -13.36 -13.62
N VAL A 12 -15.67 -12.43 -13.65
CA VAL A 12 -15.43 -11.02 -13.27
C VAL A 12 -15.02 -10.90 -11.81
N LEU A 13 -15.67 -11.64 -10.90
CA LEU A 13 -15.31 -11.66 -9.48
C LEU A 13 -13.90 -12.21 -9.24
N ILE A 14 -13.54 -13.32 -9.91
CA ILE A 14 -12.20 -13.90 -9.81
C ILE A 14 -11.16 -12.91 -10.35
N ALA A 15 -11.39 -12.30 -11.50
CA ALA A 15 -10.50 -11.30 -12.07
C ALA A 15 -10.32 -10.09 -11.14
N ALA A 16 -11.41 -9.62 -10.51
CA ALA A 16 -11.36 -8.53 -9.53
C ALA A 16 -10.54 -8.91 -8.29
N ILE A 17 -10.68 -10.13 -7.77
CA ILE A 17 -9.91 -10.64 -6.62
C ILE A 17 -8.43 -10.76 -6.99
N ILE A 18 -8.10 -11.34 -8.15
CA ILE A 18 -6.71 -11.46 -8.63
C ILE A 18 -6.08 -10.08 -8.76
N HIS A 19 -6.78 -9.13 -9.37
CA HIS A 19 -6.32 -7.76 -9.52
C HIS A 19 -6.12 -7.08 -8.15
N TRP A 20 -6.98 -7.37 -7.17
CA TRP A 20 -6.83 -6.86 -5.80
C TRP A 20 -5.62 -7.45 -5.09
N CYS A 21 -5.42 -8.77 -5.17
CA CYS A 21 -4.26 -9.45 -4.60
C CYS A 21 -2.96 -8.94 -5.23
N TRP A 22 -2.91 -8.82 -6.57
CA TRP A 22 -1.74 -8.30 -7.27
C TRP A 22 -1.37 -6.90 -6.82
N ARG A 23 -2.36 -6.02 -6.65
CA ARG A 23 -2.17 -4.66 -6.11
C ARG A 23 -1.56 -4.67 -4.71
N LEU A 24 -2.04 -5.55 -3.82
CA LEU A 24 -1.51 -5.67 -2.46
C LEU A 24 -0.07 -6.19 -2.43
N SER A 25 0.23 -7.23 -3.22
CA SER A 25 1.57 -7.76 -3.34
C SER A 25 2.54 -6.72 -3.89
N ARG A 26 2.15 -5.98 -4.93
CA ARG A 26 2.98 -4.94 -5.53
C ARG A 26 3.29 -3.80 -4.56
N ALA A 27 2.29 -3.36 -3.79
CA ALA A 27 2.48 -2.30 -2.80
C ALA A 27 3.46 -2.72 -1.69
N ARG A 28 3.40 -4.00 -1.27
CA ARG A 28 4.35 -4.56 -0.30
C ARG A 28 5.76 -4.62 -0.87
N THR A 29 5.93 -5.08 -2.11
CA THR A 29 7.24 -5.12 -2.78
C THR A 29 7.86 -3.72 -2.87
N LEU A 30 7.08 -2.69 -3.25
CA LEU A 30 7.56 -1.31 -3.30
C LEU A 30 7.99 -0.80 -1.91
N LEU A 31 7.27 -1.18 -0.86
CA LEU A 31 7.62 -0.81 0.51
C LEU A 31 8.91 -1.48 0.97
N GLU A 32 9.10 -2.76 0.65
CA GLU A 32 10.31 -3.52 0.94
C GLU A 32 11.51 -2.93 0.16
N GLU A 33 11.36 -2.65 -1.14
CA GLU A 33 12.38 -1.98 -1.97
C GLU A 33 12.75 -0.59 -1.43
N TRP A 34 11.76 0.20 -1.00
CA TRP A 34 11.98 1.49 -0.38
C TRP A 34 12.75 1.37 0.94
N ALA A 35 12.39 0.41 1.80
CA ALA A 35 13.07 0.20 3.07
C ALA A 35 14.54 -0.20 2.86
N ASP A 36 14.79 -1.16 1.96
CA ASP A 36 16.13 -1.64 1.63
C ASP A 36 17.01 -0.52 1.03
N SER A 37 16.47 0.24 0.08
CA SER A 37 17.19 1.37 -0.55
C SER A 37 17.48 2.51 0.44
N SER A 38 16.60 2.74 1.41
CA SER A 38 16.77 3.75 2.45
C SER A 38 17.71 3.29 3.58
N GLY A 39 18.09 2.00 3.61
CA GLY A 39 18.90 1.42 4.68
C GLY A 39 18.12 1.17 5.97
N PHE A 40 16.80 1.14 5.89
CA PHE A 40 15.89 0.83 6.99
C PHE A 40 15.52 -0.64 6.96
N ARG A 41 15.42 -1.27 8.12
CA ARG A 41 14.81 -2.60 8.24
C ARG A 41 13.34 -2.45 8.59
N LEU A 42 12.46 -2.91 7.71
CA LEU A 42 11.02 -2.94 7.99
C LEU A 42 10.73 -3.97 9.10
N LEU A 43 10.27 -3.50 10.26
CA LEU A 43 9.86 -4.37 11.39
C LEU A 43 8.39 -4.72 11.30
N GLU A 44 7.55 -3.73 10.97
CA GLU A 44 6.10 -3.90 10.91
C GLU A 44 5.52 -3.03 9.79
N SER A 45 4.49 -3.56 9.11
CA SER A 45 3.71 -2.82 8.13
C SER A 45 2.23 -3.13 8.30
N GLU A 46 1.47 -2.15 8.76
CA GLU A 46 0.03 -2.24 8.90
C GLU A 46 -0.66 -1.45 7.81
N LYS A 47 -1.51 -2.12 7.02
CA LYS A 47 -2.36 -1.45 6.04
C LYS A 47 -3.49 -0.72 6.76
N ARG A 48 -3.59 0.61 6.57
CA ARG A 48 -4.64 1.43 7.18
C ARG A 48 -5.54 2.00 6.08
N ASP A 49 -6.61 1.27 5.77
CA ASP A 49 -7.59 1.68 4.74
C ASP A 49 -8.54 2.80 5.22
N PHE A 50 -8.86 2.83 6.53
CA PHE A 50 -9.81 3.78 7.12
C PHE A 50 -9.14 4.96 7.84
N PHE A 51 -7.99 4.74 8.49
CA PHE A 51 -7.28 5.74 9.27
C PHE A 51 -5.97 6.11 8.57
N LYS A 52 -6.05 7.02 7.60
CA LYS A 52 -4.92 7.40 6.72
C LYS A 52 -3.92 8.39 7.36
N GLY A 53 -4.00 8.61 8.68
CA GLY A 53 -3.09 9.46 9.43
C GLY A 53 -2.93 10.87 8.82
N PRO A 54 -1.70 11.41 8.72
CA PRO A 54 -1.43 12.75 8.17
C PRO A 54 -1.78 12.91 6.68
N PHE A 55 -2.17 11.84 5.99
CA PHE A 55 -2.63 11.87 4.61
C PHE A 55 -4.15 12.03 4.47
N PHE A 56 -4.89 12.22 5.57
CA PHE A 56 -6.37 12.28 5.57
C PHE A 56 -6.96 13.34 4.62
N TRP A 57 -6.28 14.48 4.45
CA TRP A 57 -6.78 15.60 3.64
C TRP A 57 -6.37 15.59 2.16
N GLY A 58 -5.50 14.65 1.74
CA GLY A 58 -4.94 14.64 0.37
C GLY A 58 -4.90 13.26 -0.29
N SER A 59 -5.63 12.27 0.26
CA SER A 59 -5.60 10.90 -0.23
C SER A 59 -6.89 10.50 -0.96
N SER A 60 -6.79 10.37 -2.28
CA SER A 60 -7.86 9.82 -3.12
C SER A 60 -8.14 8.35 -2.76
N LYS A 61 -9.36 7.86 -3.04
CA LYS A 61 -9.84 6.48 -2.77
C LYS A 61 -8.96 5.34 -3.36
N LEU A 62 -7.98 5.67 -4.20
CA LEU A 62 -7.11 4.72 -4.91
C LEU A 62 -5.72 4.52 -4.27
N GLN A 63 -5.38 5.29 -3.24
CA GLN A 63 -4.06 5.23 -2.60
C GLN A 63 -4.10 4.35 -1.36
N VAL A 64 -3.07 3.51 -1.19
CA VAL A 64 -2.91 2.65 -0.02
C VAL A 64 -1.94 3.31 0.95
N VAL A 65 -2.38 3.48 2.19
CA VAL A 65 -1.56 4.03 3.27
C VAL A 65 -1.17 2.89 4.20
N TYR A 66 0.12 2.77 4.45
CA TYR A 66 0.71 1.85 5.41
C TYR A 66 1.23 2.66 6.59
N ARG A 67 0.92 2.19 7.80
CA ARG A 67 1.69 2.57 8.98
C ARG A 67 2.85 1.61 9.09
N ILE A 68 4.05 2.13 9.20
CA ILE A 68 5.26 1.32 9.24
C ILE A 68 6.05 1.59 10.51
N THR A 69 6.69 0.54 10.99
CA THR A 69 7.73 0.61 12.01
C THR A 69 9.00 0.11 11.36
N VAL A 70 10.03 0.96 11.34
CA VAL A 70 11.35 0.61 10.79
C VAL A 70 12.42 0.70 11.85
N CYS A 71 13.47 -0.08 11.69
CA CYS A 71 14.69 0.04 12.47
C CYS A 71 15.77 0.69 11.59
N ASP A 72 16.36 1.77 12.06
CA ASP A 72 17.53 2.37 11.44
C ASP A 72 18.79 1.52 11.68
N ARG A 73 19.87 1.77 10.94
CA ARG A 73 21.18 1.08 11.13
C ARG A 73 21.75 1.29 12.52
N SER A 74 21.36 2.37 13.20
CA SER A 74 21.69 2.66 14.59
C SER A 74 20.93 1.80 15.61
N GLY A 75 20.00 0.94 15.16
CA GLY A 75 19.15 0.12 16.03
C GLY A 75 17.95 0.88 16.61
N ARG A 76 17.71 2.14 16.18
CA ARG A 76 16.58 2.93 16.63
C ARG A 76 15.32 2.58 15.85
N GLU A 77 14.26 2.31 16.57
CA GLU A 77 12.93 2.15 15.99
C GLU A 77 12.34 3.53 15.66
N ARG A 78 11.83 3.68 14.43
CA ARG A 78 11.11 4.85 13.95
C ARG A 78 9.76 4.43 13.40
N GLN A 79 8.74 5.18 13.76
CA GLN A 79 7.39 4.98 13.25
C GLN A 79 7.03 6.08 12.26
N GLY A 80 6.32 5.69 11.21
CA GLY A 80 5.89 6.62 10.19
C GLY A 80 4.76 6.09 9.33
N TRP A 81 4.31 6.94 8.44
CA TRP A 81 3.26 6.72 7.47
C TRP A 81 3.86 6.70 6.08
N VAL A 82 3.60 5.62 5.35
CA VAL A 82 3.98 5.50 3.95
C VAL A 82 2.73 5.47 3.10
N ARG A 83 2.69 6.33 2.08
CA ARG A 83 1.70 6.26 1.01
C ARG A 83 2.36 5.66 -0.22
N CYS A 84 1.81 4.55 -0.69
CA CYS A 84 2.19 3.94 -1.95
C CYS A 84 1.13 4.25 -3.01
N GLY A 85 1.55 4.90 -4.12
CA GLY A 85 0.74 5.08 -5.32
C GLY A 85 0.46 6.53 -5.73
N ASP A 86 0.34 6.72 -7.04
CA ASP A 86 0.05 7.99 -7.68
C ASP A 86 -1.39 8.47 -7.50
N TRP A 87 -1.55 9.80 -7.51
CA TRP A 87 -2.85 10.46 -7.40
C TRP A 87 -3.80 10.15 -8.57
N PHE A 88 -3.24 9.92 -9.76
CA PHE A 88 -3.99 9.76 -11.03
C PHE A 88 -4.09 8.30 -11.52
N PHE A 89 -3.03 7.51 -11.35
CA PHE A 89 -2.94 6.11 -11.81
C PHE A 89 -3.00 5.07 -10.66
N GLY A 90 -3.16 5.50 -9.41
CA GLY A 90 -3.14 4.60 -8.26
C GLY A 90 -1.81 3.86 -8.15
N LEU A 91 -1.84 2.55 -7.93
CA LEU A 91 -0.64 1.71 -7.75
C LEU A 91 0.18 1.46 -9.02
N MET A 92 -0.19 2.02 -10.17
CA MET A 92 0.68 2.05 -11.35
C MET A 92 1.83 3.05 -11.19
N GLY A 93 1.63 4.10 -10.39
CA GLY A 93 2.71 5.00 -9.99
C GLY A 93 3.56 4.39 -8.90
N SER A 94 4.86 4.27 -9.13
CA SER A 94 5.86 3.81 -8.15
C SER A 94 6.24 4.89 -7.14
N GLN A 95 5.39 5.91 -6.94
CA GLN A 95 5.69 6.98 -6.01
C GLN A 95 5.41 6.51 -4.57
N VAL A 96 6.47 6.54 -3.76
CA VAL A 96 6.44 6.23 -2.33
C VAL A 96 6.71 7.53 -1.58
N GLU A 97 5.75 7.97 -0.77
CA GLU A 97 5.88 9.17 0.05
C GLU A 97 5.83 8.77 1.53
N VAL A 98 6.83 9.20 2.30
CA VAL A 98 7.00 8.82 3.71
C VAL A 98 6.91 10.06 4.59
N LYS A 99 6.13 9.96 5.67
CA LYS A 99 6.05 10.97 6.74
C LYS A 99 6.31 10.30 8.07
N TRP A 100 7.29 10.79 8.82
CA TRP A 100 7.62 10.28 10.14
C TRP A 100 6.74 10.91 11.22
N ASP A 101 6.49 10.19 12.31
CA ASP A 101 5.71 10.73 13.44
C ASP A 101 6.53 11.74 14.28
N ASP A 102 7.86 11.72 14.14
CA ASP A 102 8.80 12.57 14.90
C ASP A 102 9.01 13.98 14.29
N GLU A 103 8.35 14.29 13.16
CA GLU A 103 8.55 15.51 12.35
C GLU A 103 7.23 16.30 12.20
#